data_AF-A0AA35H0B7-F1
#
_entry.id   AF-A0AA35H0B7-F1
#
_cell.length_a   1.000
_cell.length_b   1.000
_cell.length_c   1.000
_cell.angle_alpha   90.00
_cell.angle_beta   90.00
_cell.angle_gamma   90.00
#
_symmetry.space_group_name_H-M   'P 1'
#
loop_
_entity.id
_entity.type
_entity.pdbx_description
1 polymer ?
#
loop_
_entity_poly.entity_id
_entity_poly.type
_entity_poly.pdbx_seq_one_letter_code
_entity_poly.pdbx_strand_id
1 'polypeptide(L)' 'MSLRFPIRGGNRNNGANAGLAALNLNNARSNSNTNIGLRLSRLIWPEDGGSRAAIQRLQTDA' A
#
# COMPACT_ATOMS: atom_id res chain seq x y z
N MET A 1 -2.33 -26.25 -3.66
CA MET A 1 -2.94 -24.90 -3.54
C MET A 1 -1.82 -23.90 -3.29
N SER A 2 -1.64 -22.86 -4.11
CA SER A 2 -0.69 -21.77 -3.81
C SER A 2 -1.39 -20.62 -3.10
N LEU A 3 -0.73 -20.03 -2.10
CA LEU A 3 -1.23 -18.85 -1.39
C LEU A 3 -1.32 -17.66 -2.36
N ARG A 4 -2.49 -17.00 -2.39
CA ARG A 4 -2.76 -15.83 -3.21
C ARG A 4 -2.67 -14.56 -2.38
N PHE A 5 -2.12 -13.51 -2.98
CA PHE A 5 -1.93 -12.23 -2.31
C PHE A 5 -2.90 -11.17 -2.85
N PRO A 6 -3.48 -10.33 -1.96
CA PRO A 6 -4.45 -9.33 -2.37
C PRO A 6 -3.78 -8.18 -3.13
N ILE A 7 -4.37 -7.81 -4.26
CA ILE A 7 -4.09 -6.58 -5.00
C ILE A 7 -5.37 -5.76 -5.06
N ARG A 8 -5.27 -4.46 -4.74
CA ARG A 8 -6.39 -3.53 -4.64
C ARG A 8 -6.36 -2.47 -5.74
N GLY A 9 -7.50 -1.87 -6.04
CA GLY A 9 -7.60 -0.68 -6.90
C GLY A 9 -7.74 -0.96 -8.41
N GLY A 10 -7.04 -1.97 -8.94
CA GLY A 10 -6.99 -2.25 -10.38
C GLY A 10 -5.90 -1.46 -11.10
N ASN A 11 -5.77 -1.66 -12.41
CA ASN A 11 -4.79 -0.99 -13.27
C ASN A 11 -5.46 -0.36 -14.52
N ARG A 12 -4.67 0.32 -15.37
CA ARG A 12 -5.15 1.09 -16.54
C ARG A 12 -6.03 0.29 -17.50
N ASN A 13 -5.85 -1.03 -17.62
CA ASN A 13 -6.61 -1.87 -18.54
C ASN A 13 -7.92 -2.43 -17.97
N ASN A 14 -8.24 -2.17 -16.69
CA ASN A 14 -9.40 -2.77 -16.04
C ASN A 14 -10.73 -2.03 -16.24
N GLY A 15 -10.72 -0.77 -16.72
CA GLY A 15 -11.95 -0.01 -16.96
C GLY A 15 -12.87 0.05 -15.74
N ALA A 16 -14.14 -0.33 -15.89
CA ALA A 16 -15.15 -0.32 -14.82
C ALA A 16 -14.86 -1.31 -13.67
N ASN A 17 -13.96 -2.30 -13.86
CA ASN A 17 -13.56 -3.22 -12.79
C ASN A 17 -12.53 -2.61 -11.82
N ALA A 18 -11.95 -1.45 -12.14
CA ALA A 18 -11.11 -0.71 -11.22
C ALA A 18 -11.96 0.09 -10.21
N GLY A 19 -11.40 0.37 -9.03
CA GLY A 19 -12.08 1.17 -8.01
C GLY A 19 -11.68 0.82 -6.57
N LEU A 20 -12.24 1.56 -5.60
CA LEU A 20 -11.90 1.42 -4.18
C LEU A 20 -12.18 0.01 -3.62
N ALA A 21 -13.22 -0.65 -4.15
CA ALA A 21 -13.62 -1.99 -3.75
C ALA A 21 -12.93 -3.12 -4.53
N ALA A 22 -12.18 -2.84 -5.60
CA ALA A 22 -11.59 -3.85 -6.48
C ALA A 22 -10.59 -4.77 -5.74
N LEU A 23 -10.82 -6.09 -5.78
CA LEU A 23 -9.98 -7.12 -5.15
C LEU A 23 -9.56 -8.16 -6.21
N ASN A 24 -8.26 -8.33 -6.40
CA ASN A 24 -7.72 -9.39 -7.25
C ASN A 24 -6.88 -10.36 -6.40
N LEU A 25 -7.25 -11.65 -6.45
CA LEU A 25 -6.59 -12.77 -5.74
C LEU A 25 -6.04 -13.84 -6.73
N ASN A 26 -5.74 -13.47 -7.97
CA ASN A 26 -5.28 -14.42 -8.99
C ASN A 26 -3.75 -14.64 -8.99
N ASN A 27 -2.97 -13.82 -8.27
CA ASN A 27 -1.50 -13.87 -8.32
C ASN A 27 -0.89 -14.57 -7.10
N ALA A 28 0.15 -15.39 -7.33
CA ALA A 28 1.04 -15.87 -6.26
C ALA A 28 2.06 -14.78 -5.89
N ARG A 29 2.72 -14.90 -4.72
CA ARG A 29 3.72 -13.91 -4.26
C ARG A 29 4.87 -13.70 -5.25
N SER A 30 5.28 -14.74 -5.96
CA SER A 30 6.39 -14.71 -6.92
C SER A 30 6.05 -14.08 -8.26
N ASN A 31 4.77 -13.78 -8.52
CA ASN A 31 4.37 -13.26 -9.82
C ASN A 31 4.78 -11.78 -9.95
N SER A 32 5.56 -11.48 -10.99
CA SER A 32 5.98 -10.11 -11.32
C SER A 32 5.31 -9.68 -12.62
N ASN A 33 4.61 -8.54 -12.60
CA ASN A 33 3.90 -8.01 -13.75
C ASN A 33 4.05 -6.49 -13.79
N THR A 34 4.14 -5.93 -15.00
CA THR A 34 4.30 -4.48 -15.23
C THR A 34 3.08 -3.66 -14.81
N ASN A 35 1.94 -4.32 -14.58
CA ASN A 35 0.69 -3.69 -14.16
C ASN A 35 0.37 -3.85 -12.67
N ILE A 36 1.35 -4.27 -11.86
CA ILE A 36 1.25 -4.40 -10.40
C ILE A 36 2.34 -3.53 -9.75
N GLY A 37 1.95 -2.76 -8.74
CA GLY A 37 2.87 -1.93 -7.96
C GLY A 37 2.42 -1.80 -6.51
N LEU A 38 3.07 -0.91 -5.75
CA LEU A 38 2.75 -0.62 -4.36
C LEU A 38 2.65 0.89 -4.13
N ARG A 39 1.88 1.28 -3.12
CA ARG A 39 1.83 2.66 -2.62
C ARG A 39 2.36 2.66 -1.19
N LEU A 40 3.45 3.40 -0.96
CA LEU A 40 3.99 3.59 0.38
C LEU A 40 3.02 4.43 1.21
N SER A 41 2.78 4.02 2.45
CA SER A 41 1.99 4.80 3.40
C SER A 41 2.85 5.74 4.24
N ARG A 42 4.09 5.35 4.55
CA ARG A 42 5.01 6.12 5.38
C ARG A 42 6.46 5.76 5.06
N LEU A 43 7.29 6.79 4.89
CA LEU A 43 8.74 6.66 4.93
C LEU A 43 9.19 6.85 6.38
N ILE A 44 10.03 5.96 6.88
CA ILE A 44 10.68 6.08 8.19
C ILE A 44 12.17 6.11 7.93
N TRP A 45 12.82 7.22 8.30
CA TRP A 45 14.27 7.32 8.26
C TRP A 45 14.86 6.79 9.58
N PRO A 46 16.02 6.12 9.54
CA PRO A 46 16.57 5.46 10.73
C PRO A 46 16.93 6.42 11.87
N GLU A 47 17.22 7.68 11.56
CA GLU A 47 17.54 8.73 12.54
C GLU A 47 16.29 9.42 13.10
N ASP A 48 15.17 9.33 12.37
CA ASP A 48 13.89 9.96 12.72
C ASP A 48 13.07 9.14 13.72
N GLY A 49 13.68 8.12 14.32
CA GLY A 49 13.19 7.30 15.43
C GLY A 49 11.69 7.39 15.61
N GLY A 50 10.92 6.79 14.68
CA GLY A 50 9.45 6.75 14.59
C GLY A 50 8.72 7.59 15.65
N SER A 51 8.76 8.91 15.50
CA SER A 51 8.53 9.81 16.63
C SER A 51 7.03 10.01 16.90
N ARG A 52 6.49 9.12 17.74
CA ARG A 52 5.34 9.46 18.62
C ARG A 52 5.62 10.76 19.39
N ALA A 53 6.89 11.09 19.61
CA ALA A 53 7.37 12.34 20.18
C ALA A 53 7.27 13.58 19.26
N ALA A 54 7.26 13.45 17.92
CA ALA A 54 7.19 14.62 17.02
C ALA A 54 5.74 15.04 16.76
N ILE A 55 4.83 14.06 16.64
CA ILE A 55 3.38 14.33 16.52
C ILE A 55 2.83 14.91 17.83
N GLN A 56 3.30 14.43 18.99
CA GLN A 56 2.87 14.94 20.29
C GLN A 56 3.31 16.39 20.52
N ARG A 57 4.51 16.79 20.05
CA ARG A 57 4.99 18.18 20.17
C ARG A 57 4.13 19.16 19.38
N LEU A 58 3.64 18.78 18.20
CA LEU A 58 2.73 19.60 17.41
C LEU A 58 1.32 19.72 18.03
N GLN A 59 0.97 18.86 18.99
CA GLN A 59 -0.34 18.90 19.67
C GLN A 59 -0.31 19.59 21.04
N THR A 60 0.84 19.68 21.71
CA THR A 60 0.96 20.34 23.04
C THR A 60 1.21 21.84 22.97
N ASP A 61 1.39 22.42 21.78
CA ASP A 61 1.67 23.84 21.60
C ASP A 61 0.45 24.63 21.05
N ALA A 62 -0.78 24.16 21.34
CA ALA A 62 -2.04 24.81 20.99
C ALA A 62 -2.81 25.31 22.21
#